data_AF-A0A7V6YHF1-F1
#
_entry.id   AF-A0A7V6YHF1-F1
#
_cell.length_a   1.000
_cell.length_b   1.000
_cell.length_c   1.000
_cell.angle_alpha   90.00
_cell.angle_beta   90.00
_cell.angle_gamma   90.00
#
_symmetry.space_group_name_H-M   'P 1'
#
loop_
_entity.id
_entity.type
_entity.pdbx_description
1 polymer ?
#
loop_
_entity_poly.entity_id
_entity_poly.type
_entity_poly.pdbx_seq_one_letter_code
_entity_poly.pdbx_strand_id
1 'polypeptide(L)'
;MKINRRDFLKAGGATALVLAGWPLARAVAEKEPATIQTGVKWALAIDVRRCWEKQQAGCRECMKACHYHHNVPDLVGTKNEVKWIWAAPFTAVFPELEGMMEEQLRQSQALTLCNHCDNAPCVRVCPTKATFQTAAGVTVMDYHRCIGCRYCMAACPYGARSFNFVDPRPFISEVNPDFPTREKGVVEKCNLCDERLALGQRPICVEVCPHGCLYFGDLNNPDSEVRRVLAGRFSLQRKAELGTRPKVYYLV
;
A
#
# COMPACT_ATOMS: atom_id res chain seq x y z
N MET A 1 4.56 -44.10 50.49
CA MET A 1 3.27 -43.46 50.12
C MET A 1 2.76 -44.14 48.86
N LYS A 2 1.68 -44.95 48.93
CA LYS A 2 1.12 -45.64 47.74
C LYS A 2 0.23 -44.65 47.00
N ILE A 3 0.71 -44.10 45.88
CA ILE A 3 -0.11 -43.24 45.01
C ILE A 3 -1.20 -44.12 44.38
N ASN A 4 -2.47 -43.80 44.63
CA ASN A 4 -3.60 -44.48 44.01
C ASN A 4 -3.70 -44.04 42.54
N ARG A 5 -4.13 -44.94 41.65
CA ARG A 5 -4.43 -44.67 40.23
C ARG A 5 -5.25 -43.39 40.03
N ARG A 6 -6.18 -43.11 40.94
CA ARG A 6 -6.99 -41.87 40.90
C ARG A 6 -6.15 -40.61 41.10
N ASP A 7 -5.15 -40.66 41.97
CA ASP A 7 -4.28 -39.53 42.26
C ASP A 7 -3.25 -39.31 41.14
N PHE A 8 -2.78 -40.40 40.52
CA PHE A 8 -1.95 -40.34 39.31
C PHE A 8 -2.70 -39.74 38.11
N LEU A 9 -3.96 -40.13 37.89
CA LEU A 9 -4.78 -39.57 36.80
C LEU A 9 -5.13 -38.10 37.03
N LYS A 10 -5.37 -37.69 38.28
CA LYS A 10 -5.57 -36.27 38.62
C LYS A 10 -4.31 -35.45 38.38
N ALA A 11 -3.15 -35.95 38.79
CA ALA A 11 -1.87 -35.29 38.54
C ALA A 11 -1.56 -35.21 37.04
N GLY A 12 -1.68 -36.32 36.30
CA GLY A 12 -1.43 -36.36 34.86
C GLY A 12 -2.38 -35.47 34.05
N GLY A 13 -3.67 -35.42 34.42
CA GLY A 13 -4.66 -34.55 33.77
C GLY A 13 -4.39 -33.06 34.02
N ALA A 14 -3.97 -32.70 35.23
CA ALA A 14 -3.60 -31.32 35.56
C ALA A 14 -2.34 -30.87 34.80
N THR A 15 -1.32 -31.73 34.70
CA THR A 15 -0.08 -31.42 33.97
C THR A 15 -0.33 -31.30 32.47
N ALA A 16 -1.20 -32.15 31.89
CA ALA A 16 -1.56 -32.09 30.48
C ALA A 16 -2.33 -30.80 30.12
N LEU A 17 -3.24 -30.34 30.99
CA LEU A 17 -3.97 -29.08 30.79
C LEU A 17 -3.06 -27.86 30.86
N VAL A 18 -2.06 -27.87 31.75
CA VAL A 18 -1.07 -26.78 31.84
C VAL A 18 -0.14 -26.79 30.62
N LEU A 19 0.38 -27.95 30.23
CA LEU A 19 1.32 -28.06 29.09
C LEU A 19 0.66 -27.77 27.74
N ALA A 20 -0.62 -28.13 27.56
CA ALA A 20 -1.36 -27.83 26.34
C ALA A 20 -2.03 -26.44 26.35
N GLY A 21 -2.47 -25.97 27.52
CA GLY A 21 -3.17 -24.69 27.67
C GLY A 21 -2.24 -23.46 27.69
N TRP A 22 -1.03 -23.60 28.21
CA TRP A 22 -0.05 -22.51 28.29
C TRP A 22 0.42 -21.97 26.92
N PRO A 23 0.78 -22.80 25.92
CA PRO A 23 1.11 -22.29 24.59
C PRO A 23 -0.10 -21.67 23.87
N LEU A 24 -1.31 -22.20 24.11
CA LEU A 24 -2.55 -21.63 23.56
C LEU A 24 -2.86 -20.25 24.16
N ALA A 25 -2.69 -20.09 25.48
CA ALA A 25 -2.89 -18.83 26.17
C ALA A 25 -1.89 -17.76 25.72
N ARG A 26 -0.63 -18.15 25.44
CA ARG A 26 0.38 -17.26 24.85
C ARG A 26 0.05 -16.83 23.42
N ALA A 27 -0.42 -17.75 22.59
CA ALA A 27 -0.82 -17.44 21.21
C ALA A 27 -2.00 -16.46 21.13
N VAL A 28 -2.87 -16.43 22.15
CA VAL A 28 -3.99 -15.48 22.24
C VAL A 28 -3.57 -14.13 22.83
N ALA A 29 -2.49 -14.08 23.61
CA ALA A 29 -2.08 -12.89 24.36
C ALA A 29 -1.25 -11.86 23.57
N GLU A 30 -0.69 -12.19 22.40
CA GLU A 30 0.30 -11.33 21.71
C GLU A 30 -0.23 -10.55 20.51
N LYS A 31 -1.50 -10.70 20.11
CA LYS A 31 -2.05 -9.92 18.99
C LYS A 31 -2.93 -8.79 19.51
N GLU A 32 -2.32 -7.64 19.78
CA GLU A 32 -3.07 -6.41 20.00
C GLU A 32 -4.06 -6.21 18.84
N PRO A 33 -5.33 -5.92 19.12
CA PRO A 33 -6.33 -5.76 18.07
C PRO A 33 -5.95 -4.59 17.17
N ALA A 34 -5.94 -4.83 15.86
CA ALA A 34 -5.79 -3.80 14.85
C ALA A 34 -6.76 -2.63 15.15
N THR A 35 -6.21 -1.44 15.36
CA THR A 35 -7.02 -0.29 15.79
C THR A 35 -7.64 0.37 14.57
N ILE A 36 -8.96 0.50 14.54
CA ILE A 36 -9.66 1.23 13.47
C ILE A 36 -9.38 2.72 13.64
N GLN A 37 -8.59 3.29 12.73
CA GLN A 37 -8.26 4.71 12.74
C GLN A 37 -9.43 5.54 12.21
N THR A 38 -10.23 6.11 13.11
CA THR A 38 -11.30 7.05 12.79
C THR A 38 -10.82 8.49 12.89
N GLY A 39 -11.26 9.37 11.98
CA GLY A 39 -10.92 10.80 12.00
C GLY A 39 -9.55 11.15 11.42
N VAL A 40 -8.77 10.15 11.01
CA VAL A 40 -7.47 10.31 10.33
C VAL A 40 -7.67 10.37 8.82
N LYS A 41 -6.88 11.18 8.12
CA LYS A 41 -6.86 11.24 6.66
C LYS A 41 -5.45 11.14 6.12
N TRP A 42 -5.01 9.90 5.86
CA TRP A 42 -3.67 9.63 5.35
C TRP A 42 -3.44 10.20 3.95
N ALA A 43 -2.28 10.84 3.78
CA ALA A 43 -1.75 11.32 2.53
C ALA A 43 -0.25 11.08 2.38
N LEU A 44 0.20 11.14 1.14
CA LEU A 44 1.60 11.01 0.74
C LEU A 44 1.98 12.24 -0.09
N ALA A 45 3.12 12.86 0.19
CA ALA A 45 3.72 13.85 -0.69
C ALA A 45 5.06 13.33 -1.20
N ILE A 46 5.29 13.45 -2.51
CA ILE A 46 6.46 12.96 -3.23
C ILE A 46 7.26 14.17 -3.69
N ASP A 47 8.49 14.30 -3.23
CA ASP A 47 9.42 15.33 -3.69
C ASP A 47 10.01 14.92 -5.04
N VAL A 48 9.46 15.46 -6.13
CA VAL A 48 9.87 15.07 -7.48
C VAL A 48 11.31 15.46 -7.75
N ARG A 49 11.70 16.70 -7.41
CA ARG A 49 13.06 17.20 -7.62
C ARG A 49 14.08 16.36 -6.86
N ARG A 50 13.85 16.15 -5.56
CA ARG A 50 14.76 15.35 -4.73
C ARG A 50 14.81 13.89 -5.17
N CYS A 51 13.66 13.30 -5.50
CA CYS A 51 13.59 11.91 -5.93
C CYS A 51 14.27 11.69 -7.27
N TRP A 52 14.12 12.63 -8.21
CA TRP A 52 14.67 12.52 -9.55
C TRP A 52 16.19 12.36 -9.56
N GLU A 53 16.92 13.22 -8.84
CA GLU A 53 18.39 13.13 -8.76
C GLU A 53 18.84 11.74 -8.29
N LYS A 54 18.14 11.17 -7.31
CA LYS A 54 18.47 9.85 -6.76
C LYS A 54 18.03 8.73 -7.69
N GLN A 55 16.92 8.91 -8.40
CA GLN A 55 16.47 7.98 -9.42
C GLN A 55 17.43 7.93 -10.62
N GLN A 56 18.02 9.05 -11.02
CA GLN A 56 19.09 9.10 -12.03
C GLN A 56 20.33 8.33 -11.56
N ALA A 57 20.67 8.42 -10.27
CA ALA A 57 21.74 7.64 -9.65
C ALA A 57 21.37 6.16 -9.41
N GLY A 58 20.21 5.68 -9.90
CA GLY A 58 19.79 4.28 -9.83
C GLY A 58 18.95 3.88 -8.61
N CYS A 59 18.58 4.81 -7.73
CA CYS A 59 17.77 4.49 -6.54
C CYS A 59 16.38 3.96 -6.94
N ARG A 60 16.04 2.75 -6.49
CA ARG A 60 14.73 2.10 -6.72
C ARG A 60 14.17 1.44 -5.45
N GLU A 61 14.70 1.77 -4.28
CA GLU A 61 14.44 1.07 -3.01
C GLU A 61 12.97 1.06 -2.59
N CYS A 62 12.27 2.19 -2.73
CA CYS A 62 10.84 2.25 -2.41
C CYS A 62 9.97 1.34 -3.28
N MET A 63 10.35 1.13 -4.55
CA MET A 63 9.65 0.21 -5.46
C MET A 63 9.97 -1.24 -5.10
N LYS A 64 11.25 -1.57 -4.93
CA LYS A 64 11.70 -2.93 -4.56
C LYS A 64 11.07 -3.38 -3.24
N ALA A 65 11.13 -2.55 -2.20
CA ALA A 65 10.55 -2.87 -0.90
C ALA A 65 9.03 -3.03 -0.97
N CYS A 66 8.33 -2.16 -1.73
CA CYS A 66 6.90 -2.32 -1.92
C CYS A 66 6.56 -3.63 -2.63
N HIS A 67 7.29 -3.99 -3.68
CA HIS A 67 7.01 -5.21 -4.44
C HIS A 67 7.32 -6.47 -3.63
N TYR A 68 8.43 -6.45 -2.87
CA TYR A 68 8.79 -7.52 -1.94
C TYR A 68 7.75 -7.70 -0.82
N HIS A 69 7.47 -6.65 -0.03
CA HIS A 69 6.59 -6.76 1.14
C HIS A 69 5.16 -7.15 0.79
N HIS A 70 4.67 -6.75 -0.39
CA HIS A 70 3.30 -7.02 -0.81
C HIS A 70 3.21 -8.16 -1.81
N ASN A 71 4.24 -9.00 -1.97
CA ASN A 71 4.19 -10.17 -2.86
C ASN A 71 3.76 -9.81 -4.29
N VAL A 72 4.26 -8.69 -4.83
CA VAL A 72 3.98 -8.27 -6.21
C VAL A 72 4.87 -9.10 -7.15
N PRO A 73 4.30 -9.78 -8.17
CA PRO A 73 5.07 -10.64 -9.06
C PRO A 73 6.02 -9.83 -9.94
N ASP A 74 7.21 -10.37 -10.20
CA ASP A 74 8.16 -9.79 -11.15
C ASP A 74 7.78 -10.16 -12.59
N LEU A 75 6.94 -9.31 -13.17
CA LEU A 75 6.46 -9.40 -14.55
C LEU A 75 6.82 -8.13 -15.34
N VAL A 76 7.84 -7.39 -14.90
CA VAL A 76 8.25 -6.11 -15.48
C VAL A 76 8.63 -6.28 -16.94
N GLY A 77 8.15 -5.37 -17.80
CA GLY A 77 8.41 -5.42 -19.24
C GLY A 77 7.60 -6.46 -20.02
N THR A 78 6.76 -7.27 -19.36
CA THR A 78 5.83 -8.18 -20.03
C THR A 78 4.48 -7.51 -20.29
N LYS A 79 3.68 -8.07 -21.21
CA LYS A 79 2.28 -7.64 -21.42
C LYS A 79 1.38 -7.82 -20.19
N ASN A 80 1.82 -8.60 -19.21
CA ASN A 80 1.10 -8.92 -17.98
C ASN A 80 1.71 -8.20 -16.77
N GLU A 81 2.45 -7.12 -16.98
CA GLU A 81 3.11 -6.36 -15.91
C GLU A 81 2.14 -5.98 -14.79
N VAL A 82 2.54 -6.30 -13.57
CA VAL A 82 1.88 -5.87 -12.35
C VAL A 82 2.78 -4.86 -11.63
N LYS A 83 2.22 -3.70 -11.29
CA LYS A 83 2.98 -2.65 -10.59
C LYS A 83 2.12 -1.92 -9.57
N TRP A 84 2.69 -1.72 -8.38
CA TRP A 84 2.07 -0.95 -7.31
C TRP A 84 2.67 0.45 -7.19
N ILE A 85 3.99 0.53 -7.33
CA ILE A 85 4.78 1.76 -7.42
C ILE A 85 5.71 1.59 -8.63
N TRP A 86 5.82 2.62 -9.47
CA TRP A 86 6.72 2.66 -10.62
C TRP A 86 7.23 4.08 -10.89
N ALA A 87 8.32 4.23 -11.64
CA ALA A 87 8.77 5.52 -12.15
C ALA A 87 8.17 5.77 -13.55
N ALA A 88 7.69 6.98 -13.81
CA ALA A 88 7.21 7.40 -15.11
C ALA A 88 7.76 8.79 -15.48
N PRO A 89 7.94 9.11 -16.78
CA PRO A 89 8.31 10.45 -17.20
C PRO A 89 7.32 11.49 -16.66
N PHE A 90 7.82 12.62 -16.16
CA PHE A 90 6.99 13.65 -15.55
C PHE A 90 5.89 14.14 -16.51
N THR A 91 6.22 14.33 -17.78
CA THR A 91 5.27 14.73 -18.84
C THR A 91 4.15 13.71 -19.05
N ALA A 92 4.40 12.41 -18.85
CA ALA A 92 3.35 11.39 -18.91
C ALA A 92 2.45 11.39 -17.65
N VAL A 93 2.99 11.85 -16.52
CA VAL A 93 2.27 11.93 -15.24
C VAL A 93 1.40 13.19 -15.17
N PHE A 94 1.88 14.30 -15.74
CA PHE A 94 1.25 15.63 -15.81
C PHE A 94 1.24 16.19 -17.25
N PRO A 95 0.52 15.56 -18.20
CA PRO A 95 0.46 16.03 -19.58
C PRO A 95 -0.14 17.44 -19.70
N GLU A 96 -1.01 17.84 -18.78
CA GLU A 96 -1.62 19.17 -18.74
C GLU A 96 -0.64 20.32 -18.47
N LEU A 97 0.58 20.01 -17.98
CA LEU A 97 1.63 20.99 -17.69
C LEU A 97 2.73 20.99 -18.75
N GLU A 98 2.60 20.19 -19.81
CA GLU A 98 3.54 20.17 -20.91
C GLU A 98 3.67 21.57 -21.53
N GLY A 99 4.90 22.08 -21.66
CA GLY A 99 5.15 23.45 -22.14
C GLY A 99 5.14 24.54 -21.08
N MET A 100 4.55 24.30 -19.90
CA MET A 100 4.45 25.30 -18.81
C MET A 100 5.49 25.13 -17.69
N MET A 101 6.28 24.05 -17.75
CA MET A 101 7.22 23.63 -16.71
C MET A 101 8.66 24.03 -17.05
N GLU A 102 9.52 24.15 -16.04
CA GLU A 102 10.98 24.24 -16.19
C GLU A 102 11.55 23.01 -16.91
N GLU A 103 12.57 23.19 -17.75
CA GLU A 103 13.16 22.11 -18.57
C GLU A 103 13.64 20.92 -17.72
N GLN A 104 14.25 21.19 -16.57
CA GLN A 104 14.73 20.15 -15.65
C GLN A 104 13.58 19.25 -15.14
N LEU A 105 12.39 19.81 -14.91
CA LEU A 105 11.22 19.03 -14.51
C LEU A 105 10.64 18.25 -15.69
N ARG A 106 10.67 18.77 -16.92
CA ARG A 106 10.22 18.05 -18.13
C ARG A 106 11.02 16.78 -18.37
N GLN A 107 12.33 16.84 -18.14
CA GLN A 107 13.23 15.71 -18.29
C GLN A 107 13.20 14.74 -17.10
N SER A 108 12.52 15.10 -16.02
CA SER A 108 12.48 14.32 -14.79
C SER A 108 11.53 13.11 -14.86
N GLN A 109 11.72 12.18 -13.92
CA GLN A 109 10.77 11.11 -13.64
C GLN A 109 10.07 11.35 -12.31
N ALA A 110 8.79 11.00 -12.26
CA ALA A 110 7.98 11.05 -11.05
C ALA A 110 7.65 9.63 -10.59
N LEU A 111 7.77 9.40 -9.28
CA LEU A 111 7.30 8.18 -8.66
C LEU A 111 5.76 8.14 -8.70
N THR A 112 5.20 7.06 -9.23
CA THR A 112 3.78 6.93 -9.50
C THR A 112 3.22 5.72 -8.78
N LEU A 113 2.03 5.88 -8.18
CA LEU A 113 1.29 4.84 -7.47
C LEU A 113 -0.21 5.15 -7.48
N CYS A 114 -1.01 4.37 -6.74
CA CYS A 114 -2.41 4.70 -6.50
C CYS A 114 -2.53 6.02 -5.72
N ASN A 115 -3.42 6.90 -6.18
CA ASN A 115 -3.62 8.22 -5.58
C ASN A 115 -4.53 8.23 -4.34
N HIS A 116 -5.13 7.09 -3.96
CA HIS A 116 -6.07 6.96 -2.84
C HIS A 116 -7.12 8.09 -2.78
N CYS A 117 -7.74 8.38 -3.92
CA CYS A 117 -8.71 9.46 -4.11
C CYS A 117 -9.81 9.46 -3.05
N ASP A 118 -10.25 10.63 -2.58
CA ASP A 118 -11.44 10.75 -1.73
C ASP A 118 -12.71 10.44 -2.53
N ASN A 119 -12.84 11.03 -3.73
CA ASN A 119 -13.91 10.71 -4.67
C ASN A 119 -13.41 9.64 -5.64
N ALA A 120 -13.23 8.41 -5.15
CA ALA A 120 -12.66 7.31 -5.93
C ALA A 120 -13.67 6.71 -6.94
N PRO A 121 -13.54 6.97 -8.26
CA PRO A 121 -14.45 6.38 -9.25
C PRO A 121 -14.33 4.85 -9.28
N CYS A 122 -13.12 4.33 -9.08
CA CYS A 122 -12.85 2.88 -9.05
C CYS A 122 -13.62 2.14 -7.95
N VAL A 123 -13.96 2.79 -6.82
CA VAL A 123 -14.80 2.23 -5.75
C VAL A 123 -16.27 2.20 -6.17
N ARG A 124 -16.77 3.31 -6.74
CA ARG A 124 -18.17 3.44 -7.18
C ARG A 124 -18.58 2.42 -8.25
N VAL A 125 -17.67 2.04 -9.14
CA VAL A 125 -17.96 1.13 -10.25
C VAL A 125 -17.82 -0.36 -9.90
N CYS A 126 -17.38 -0.72 -8.70
CA CYS A 126 -17.13 -2.12 -8.37
C CYS A 126 -18.42 -2.83 -7.96
N PRO A 127 -18.95 -3.78 -8.77
CA PRO A 127 -20.27 -4.37 -8.51
C PRO A 127 -20.29 -5.25 -7.25
N THR A 128 -19.18 -5.92 -6.94
CA THR A 128 -19.06 -6.79 -5.75
C THR A 128 -18.59 -6.05 -4.50
N LYS A 129 -18.32 -4.74 -4.61
CA LYS A 129 -17.68 -3.91 -3.59
C LYS A 129 -16.35 -4.52 -3.09
N ALA A 130 -15.61 -5.17 -3.99
CA ALA A 130 -14.27 -5.69 -3.72
C ALA A 130 -13.26 -4.57 -3.48
N THR A 131 -13.47 -3.38 -4.04
CA THR A 131 -12.70 -2.19 -3.67
C THR A 131 -13.55 -1.22 -2.87
N PHE A 132 -13.00 -0.72 -1.78
CA PHE A 132 -13.69 0.15 -0.82
C PHE A 132 -12.68 1.12 -0.19
N GLN A 133 -13.18 2.09 0.57
CA GLN A 133 -12.35 2.99 1.37
C GLN A 133 -12.45 2.60 2.84
N THR A 134 -11.31 2.58 3.54
CA THR A 134 -11.27 2.43 5.00
C THR A 134 -11.76 3.71 5.70
N ALA A 135 -11.98 3.65 7.02
CA ALA A 135 -12.35 4.82 7.82
C ALA A 135 -11.30 5.96 7.73
N ALA A 136 -10.02 5.62 7.49
CA ALA A 136 -8.95 6.58 7.26
C ALA A 136 -8.88 7.11 5.81
N GLY A 137 -9.87 6.76 4.99
CA GLY A 137 -9.98 7.13 3.58
C GLY A 137 -8.99 6.41 2.66
N VAL A 138 -8.35 5.32 3.10
CA VAL A 138 -7.43 4.56 2.25
C VAL A 138 -8.26 3.69 1.31
N THR A 139 -8.11 3.88 0.00
CA THR A 139 -8.72 2.94 -0.97
C THR A 139 -7.99 1.61 -0.88
N VAL A 140 -8.68 0.53 -0.55
CA VAL A 140 -8.16 -0.85 -0.43
C VAL A 140 -8.88 -1.80 -1.39
N MET A 141 -8.39 -3.03 -1.47
CA MET A 141 -8.92 -4.08 -2.34
C MET A 141 -9.00 -5.38 -1.55
N ASP A 142 -10.18 -5.98 -1.49
CA ASP A 142 -10.40 -7.35 -1.10
C ASP A 142 -10.19 -8.24 -2.34
N TYR A 143 -9.16 -9.06 -2.28
CA TYR A 143 -8.75 -9.93 -3.37
C TYR A 143 -9.74 -11.08 -3.58
N HIS A 144 -10.36 -11.60 -2.52
CA HIS A 144 -11.31 -12.72 -2.59
C HIS A 144 -12.66 -12.33 -3.17
N ARG A 145 -13.11 -11.08 -2.94
CA ARG A 145 -14.35 -10.56 -3.51
C ARG A 145 -14.22 -10.11 -4.98
N CYS A 146 -13.00 -10.04 -5.48
CA CYS A 146 -12.71 -9.57 -6.83
C CYS A 146 -13.10 -10.63 -7.88
N ILE A 147 -14.13 -10.35 -8.66
CA ILE A 147 -14.55 -11.21 -9.77
C ILE A 147 -13.81 -10.93 -11.09
N GLY A 148 -12.84 -10.03 -11.08
CA GLY A 148 -12.01 -9.76 -12.25
C GLY A 148 -12.70 -9.05 -13.42
N CYS A 149 -13.80 -8.32 -13.19
CA CYS A 149 -14.52 -7.59 -14.24
C CYS A 149 -13.79 -6.36 -14.81
N ARG A 150 -12.70 -5.92 -14.17
CA ARG A 150 -11.80 -4.83 -14.60
C ARG A 150 -12.43 -3.43 -14.74
N TYR A 151 -13.70 -3.22 -14.38
CA TYR A 151 -14.31 -1.88 -14.41
C TYR A 151 -13.57 -0.86 -13.54
N CYS A 152 -13.00 -1.29 -12.41
CA CYS A 152 -12.18 -0.41 -11.58
C CYS A 152 -10.90 0.07 -12.28
N MET A 153 -10.36 -0.70 -13.24
CA MET A 153 -9.20 -0.28 -14.04
C MET A 153 -9.62 0.77 -15.06
N ALA A 154 -10.72 0.52 -15.79
CA ALA A 154 -11.26 1.47 -16.76
C ALA A 154 -11.67 2.81 -16.11
N ALA A 155 -12.21 2.76 -14.89
CA ALA A 155 -12.61 3.95 -14.15
C ALA A 155 -11.44 4.71 -13.50
N CYS A 156 -10.25 4.12 -13.41
CA CYS A 156 -9.09 4.76 -12.78
C CYS A 156 -8.36 5.65 -13.80
N PRO A 157 -8.41 6.99 -13.67
CA PRO A 157 -7.82 7.89 -14.67
C PRO A 157 -6.29 7.90 -14.68
N TYR A 158 -5.68 7.15 -13.74
CA TYR A 158 -4.24 7.12 -13.49
C TYR A 158 -3.54 5.87 -13.98
N GLY A 159 -4.28 4.85 -14.43
CA GLY A 159 -3.72 3.54 -14.75
C GLY A 159 -3.07 2.81 -13.56
N ALA A 160 -3.45 3.15 -12.32
CA ALA A 160 -2.80 2.68 -11.10
C ALA A 160 -3.36 1.36 -10.55
N ARG A 161 -3.97 0.53 -11.41
CA ARG A 161 -4.51 -0.79 -11.08
C ARG A 161 -3.98 -1.80 -12.10
N SER A 162 -3.42 -2.89 -11.60
CA SER A 162 -2.91 -4.00 -12.39
C SER A 162 -3.82 -5.21 -12.28
N PHE A 163 -3.88 -6.03 -13.33
CA PHE A 163 -4.68 -7.25 -13.34
C PHE A 163 -3.78 -8.47 -13.50
N ASN A 164 -4.02 -9.49 -12.68
CA ASN A 164 -3.33 -10.76 -12.76
C ASN A 164 -3.89 -11.59 -13.92
N PHE A 165 -3.32 -11.42 -15.12
CA PHE A 165 -3.71 -12.18 -16.32
C PHE A 165 -3.26 -13.65 -16.28
N VAL A 166 -2.17 -13.92 -15.59
CA VAL A 166 -1.61 -15.25 -15.34
C VAL A 166 -1.58 -15.51 -13.84
N ASP A 167 -1.26 -16.73 -13.42
CA ASP A 167 -0.99 -17.00 -12.01
C ASP A 167 0.29 -16.22 -11.60
N PRO A 168 0.22 -15.28 -10.63
CA PRO A 168 1.38 -14.48 -10.24
C PRO A 168 2.38 -15.26 -9.37
N ARG A 169 1.96 -16.33 -8.69
CA ARG A 169 2.78 -16.99 -7.65
C ARG A 169 4.13 -17.50 -8.15
N PRO A 170 4.25 -18.10 -9.35
CA PRO A 170 5.54 -18.55 -9.88
C PRO A 170 6.54 -17.41 -10.15
N PHE A 171 6.07 -16.16 -10.20
CA PHE A 171 6.88 -14.97 -10.48
C PHE A 171 7.22 -14.18 -9.20
N ILE A 172 6.94 -14.74 -8.02
CA ILE A 172 7.33 -14.18 -6.73
C ILE A 172 8.55 -14.95 -6.26
N SER A 173 9.70 -14.27 -6.19
CA SER A 173 10.98 -14.90 -5.81
C SER A 173 10.96 -15.40 -4.37
N GLU A 174 10.42 -14.59 -3.46
CA GLU A 174 10.31 -14.88 -2.03
C GLU A 174 8.96 -14.40 -1.54
N VAL A 175 8.20 -15.30 -0.89
CA VAL A 175 6.85 -15.00 -0.43
C VAL A 175 6.92 -14.50 1.01
N ASN A 176 6.48 -13.26 1.22
CA ASN A 176 6.19 -12.73 2.55
C ASN A 176 4.92 -13.41 3.12
N PRO A 177 5.00 -14.19 4.21
CA PRO A 177 3.83 -14.85 4.79
C PRO A 177 2.83 -13.88 5.42
N ASP A 178 3.25 -12.67 5.77
CA ASP A 178 2.41 -11.67 6.43
C ASP A 178 1.47 -10.92 5.46
N PHE A 179 1.67 -11.08 4.14
CA PHE A 179 0.83 -10.46 3.13
C PHE A 179 0.24 -11.51 2.17
N PRO A 180 -1.06 -11.46 1.84
CA PRO A 180 -1.67 -12.46 0.96
C PRO A 180 -1.08 -12.40 -0.45
N THR A 181 -0.76 -13.55 -1.04
CA THR A 181 -0.50 -13.65 -2.49
C THR A 181 -1.81 -13.50 -3.26
N ARG A 182 -1.71 -13.17 -4.56
CA ARG A 182 -2.89 -13.00 -5.43
C ARG A 182 -3.12 -14.25 -6.27
N GLU A 183 -4.30 -14.33 -6.86
CA GLU A 183 -4.66 -15.36 -7.84
C GLU A 183 -4.83 -14.74 -9.23
N LYS A 184 -4.76 -15.60 -10.26
CA LYS A 184 -5.18 -15.22 -11.61
C LYS A 184 -6.62 -14.71 -11.56
N GLY A 185 -6.89 -13.60 -12.25
CA GLY A 185 -8.23 -13.00 -12.30
C GLY A 185 -8.46 -11.87 -11.31
N VAL A 186 -7.49 -11.55 -10.45
CA VAL A 186 -7.63 -10.52 -9.42
C VAL A 186 -6.97 -9.20 -9.85
N VAL A 187 -7.67 -8.08 -9.61
CA VAL A 187 -7.10 -6.73 -9.74
C VAL A 187 -6.38 -6.36 -8.44
N GLU A 188 -5.21 -5.76 -8.55
CA GLU A 188 -4.45 -5.24 -7.43
C GLU A 188 -3.93 -3.82 -7.68
N LYS A 189 -3.47 -3.19 -6.59
CA LYS A 189 -2.95 -1.83 -6.57
C LYS A 189 -2.27 -1.56 -5.23
N CYS A 190 -1.45 -0.51 -5.18
CA CYS A 190 -1.00 0.07 -3.91
C CYS A 190 -2.18 0.26 -2.94
N ASN A 191 -2.05 -0.28 -1.74
CA ASN A 191 -3.03 -0.17 -0.64
C ASN A 191 -2.57 0.80 0.45
N LEU A 192 -1.56 1.64 0.18
CA LEU A 192 -0.90 2.53 1.14
C LEU A 192 -0.35 1.78 2.38
N CYS A 193 -0.06 0.49 2.23
CA CYS A 193 0.33 -0.39 3.33
C CYS A 193 -0.68 -0.37 4.48
N ASP A 194 -1.98 -0.45 4.18
CA ASP A 194 -3.06 -0.44 5.18
C ASP A 194 -2.84 -1.45 6.31
N GLU A 195 -2.25 -2.60 6.01
CA GLU A 195 -1.85 -3.61 6.99
C GLU A 195 -0.80 -3.12 7.99
N ARG A 196 0.13 -2.26 7.54
CA ARG A 196 1.12 -1.61 8.41
C ARG A 196 0.50 -0.46 9.19
N LEU A 197 -0.36 0.33 8.54
CA LEU A 197 -1.06 1.44 9.20
C LEU A 197 -1.93 0.96 10.36
N ALA A 198 -2.56 -0.20 10.22
CA ALA A 198 -3.34 -0.85 11.27
C ALA A 198 -2.51 -1.23 12.52
N LEU A 199 -1.19 -1.38 12.37
CA LEU A 199 -0.21 -1.63 13.42
C LEU A 199 0.50 -0.35 13.90
N GLY A 200 0.06 0.82 13.45
CA GLY A 200 0.71 2.11 13.76
C GLY A 200 2.05 2.32 13.05
N GLN A 201 2.40 1.48 12.08
CA GLN A 201 3.63 1.58 11.30
C GLN A 201 3.44 2.46 10.07
N ARG A 202 4.54 3.02 9.55
CA ARG A 202 4.52 3.83 8.32
C ARG A 202 4.47 2.92 7.07
N PRO A 203 4.00 3.44 5.92
CA PRO A 203 4.12 2.71 4.66
C PRO A 203 5.57 2.37 4.37
N ILE A 204 5.83 1.12 3.94
CA ILE A 204 7.20 0.63 3.79
C ILE A 204 8.01 1.47 2.81
N CYS A 205 7.39 1.95 1.73
CA CYS A 205 8.05 2.78 0.72
C CYS A 205 8.61 4.09 1.31
N VAL A 206 7.95 4.63 2.34
CA VAL A 206 8.36 5.85 3.05
C VAL A 206 9.50 5.52 4.01
N GLU A 207 9.36 4.43 4.75
CA GLU A 207 10.32 3.99 5.78
C GLU A 207 11.69 3.62 5.18
N VAL A 208 11.70 2.93 4.03
CA VAL A 208 12.96 2.50 3.39
C VAL A 208 13.64 3.61 2.59
N CYS A 209 13.00 4.76 2.37
CA CYS A 209 13.55 5.80 1.49
C CYS A 209 14.76 6.48 2.17
N PRO A 210 16.00 6.22 1.72
CA PRO A 210 17.19 6.73 2.42
C PRO A 210 17.42 8.23 2.19
N HIS A 211 16.65 8.83 1.29
CA HIS A 211 16.84 10.20 0.83
C HIS A 211 15.71 11.14 1.26
N GLY A 212 14.71 10.66 2.01
CA GLY A 212 13.59 11.49 2.47
C GLY A 212 12.83 12.16 1.31
N CYS A 213 12.53 11.38 0.26
CA CYS A 213 11.77 11.86 -0.89
C CYS A 213 10.25 11.72 -0.70
N LEU A 214 9.82 10.95 0.29
CA LEU A 214 8.43 10.60 0.53
C LEU A 214 8.04 11.08 1.92
N TYR A 215 7.07 11.98 1.98
CA TYR A 215 6.51 12.52 3.22
C TYR A 215 5.15 11.91 3.45
N PHE A 216 4.89 11.38 4.65
CA PHE A 216 3.65 10.68 4.96
C PHE A 216 3.05 11.22 6.24
N GLY A 217 1.73 11.37 6.29
CA GLY A 217 1.07 11.84 7.50
C GLY A 217 -0.42 12.03 7.34
N ASP A 218 -1.04 12.44 8.44
CA ASP A 218 -2.45 12.77 8.52
C ASP A 218 -2.70 14.21 8.06
N LEU A 219 -3.55 14.40 7.04
CA LEU A 219 -3.97 15.72 6.57
C LEU A 219 -4.82 16.48 7.59
N ASN A 220 -5.45 15.82 8.55
CA ASN A 220 -6.24 16.49 9.59
C ASN A 220 -5.36 17.00 10.74
N ASN A 221 -4.13 16.47 10.88
CA ASN A 221 -3.17 16.92 11.87
C ASN A 221 -2.23 17.99 11.27
N PRO A 222 -2.28 19.27 11.72
CA PRO A 222 -1.42 20.33 11.19
C PRO A 222 0.07 20.10 11.47
N ASP A 223 0.42 19.34 12.51
CA ASP A 223 1.79 19.04 12.88
C ASP A 223 2.38 17.85 12.09
N SER A 224 1.57 17.20 11.26
CA SER A 224 2.03 16.07 10.45
C SER A 224 3.07 16.49 9.41
N GLU A 225 3.99 15.58 9.10
CA GLU A 225 5.06 15.82 8.14
C GLU A 225 4.51 16.28 6.77
N VAL A 226 3.46 15.62 6.28
CA VAL A 226 2.80 15.96 5.01
C VAL A 226 2.17 17.36 5.07
N ARG A 227 1.57 17.76 6.18
CA ARG A 227 0.97 19.10 6.31
C ARG A 227 2.02 20.19 6.30
N ARG A 228 3.14 20.00 7.01
CA ARG A 228 4.24 20.96 7.04
C ARG A 228 4.83 21.20 5.65
N VAL A 229 5.07 20.13 4.87
CA VAL A 229 5.62 20.30 3.52
C VAL A 229 4.62 20.92 2.55
N LEU A 230 3.33 20.60 2.66
CA LEU A 230 2.28 21.18 1.80
C LEU A 230 1.96 22.64 2.12
N ALA A 231 2.20 23.09 3.36
CA ALA A 231 2.01 24.49 3.75
C ALA A 231 3.11 25.41 3.17
N GLY A 232 4.33 24.90 3.05
CA GLY A 232 5.51 25.70 2.65
C GLY A 232 5.97 25.52 1.21
N ARG A 233 5.40 24.58 0.45
CA ARG A 233 5.87 24.22 -0.90
C ARG A 233 4.72 24.11 -1.88
N PHE A 234 4.97 24.50 -3.13
CA PHE A 234 4.03 24.26 -4.21
C PHE A 234 3.90 22.76 -4.47
N SER A 235 2.67 22.30 -4.66
CA SER A 235 2.38 20.89 -4.87
C SER A 235 1.36 20.72 -5.98
N LEU A 236 1.56 19.68 -6.78
CA LEU A 236 0.68 19.27 -7.85
C LEU A 236 -0.11 18.03 -7.44
N GLN A 237 -1.30 17.91 -7.99
CA GLN A 237 -2.11 16.69 -7.91
C GLN A 237 -2.41 16.23 -9.33
N ARG A 238 -2.33 14.91 -9.56
CA ARG A 238 -2.56 14.36 -10.90
C ARG A 238 -4.02 14.52 -11.31
N LYS A 239 -4.26 15.09 -12.48
CA LYS A 239 -5.60 15.22 -13.09
C LYS A 239 -6.62 15.84 -12.13
N ALA A 240 -6.25 16.96 -11.50
CA ALA A 240 -7.07 17.63 -10.50
C ALA A 240 -8.45 18.06 -11.06
N GLU A 241 -8.51 18.36 -12.35
CA GLU A 241 -9.70 18.73 -13.12
C GLU A 241 -10.81 17.65 -13.10
N LEU A 242 -10.47 16.38 -12.83
CA LEU A 242 -11.45 15.29 -12.79
C LEU A 242 -12.22 15.21 -11.46
N GLY A 243 -11.91 16.07 -10.47
CA GLY A 243 -12.65 16.11 -9.20
C GLY A 243 -12.56 14.84 -8.36
N THR A 244 -11.57 13.98 -8.60
CA THR A 244 -11.34 12.75 -7.83
C THR A 244 -10.78 13.04 -6.44
N ARG A 245 -10.20 14.24 -6.22
CA ARG A 245 -9.51 14.65 -4.99
C ARG A 245 -8.45 13.62 -4.55
N PRO A 246 -7.33 13.50 -5.29
CA PRO A 246 -6.19 12.67 -4.92
C PRO A 246 -5.68 12.97 -3.51
N LYS A 247 -5.08 11.98 -2.85
CA LYS A 247 -4.35 12.16 -1.57
C LYS A 247 -2.84 11.92 -1.71
N VAL A 248 -2.37 11.83 -2.95
CA VAL A 248 -0.95 11.84 -3.29
C VAL A 248 -0.63 13.18 -3.94
N TYR A 249 0.37 13.87 -3.40
CA TYR A 249 0.82 15.19 -3.81
C TYR A 249 2.23 15.09 -4.37
N TYR A 250 2.55 15.93 -5.35
CA TYR A 250 3.85 15.98 -6.00
C TYR A 250 4.46 17.35 -5.76
N LEU A 251 5.52 17.42 -4.96
CA LEU A 251 6.23 18.66 -4.68
C LEU A 251 7.19 18.91 -5.85
N VAL A 252 7.04 20.09 -6.47
CA VAL A 252 7.85 20.54 -7.60
C VAL A 252 8.47 21.90 -7.34
#